data_AF-A0A176WAE0-F1
#
_entry.id   AF-A0A176WAE0-F1
#
_cell.length_a   1.000
_cell.length_b   1.000
_cell.length_c   1.000
_cell.angle_alpha   90.00
_cell.angle_beta   90.00
_cell.angle_gamma   90.00
#
_symmetry.space_group_name_H-M   'P 1'
#
loop_
_entity.id
_entity.type
_entity.pdbx_description
1 polymer ?
#
loop_
_entity_poly.entity_id
_entity_poly.type
_entity_poly.pdbx_seq_one_letter_code
_entity_poly.pdbx_strand_id
1 'polypeptide(L)'
;MITPSNESKNGGPMKADLTSHTGPTCLSMFHSAHYAGIDLCPQFRHGLVQFTYTSIKNPRGLQFVSFGMMQKLKWLKKKQHGHIHGPPDQIMPTQQIEDMCQADFLSKTGDSISLGDLTYTPPRYGPTVWEIGYPSRTAAEFYIPDPDSRYPNLLYGSVEKWRNYGLWQRYTDLYPSQDLIYTIKFHLSTFDASQGAYKLRMAIAQAEIAAVQVRVNDIAMKPVYETPAFGKDNAIARHGIHGLYALYNIDIPAADLHKGDNIIYLTQRKASGPFNGFMYDYLRLESPPVSSSSS
;
A
#
# COMPACT_ATOMS: atom_id res chain seq x y z
N MET A 1 0.92 -17.95 -19.77
CA MET A 1 0.99 -16.69 -20.55
C MET A 1 2.31 -16.00 -20.26
N ILE A 2 2.91 -15.39 -21.28
CA ILE A 2 4.17 -14.65 -21.14
C ILE A 2 3.90 -13.17 -21.38
N THR A 3 4.24 -12.34 -20.39
CA THR A 3 4.11 -10.87 -20.46
C THR A 3 5.51 -10.25 -20.36
N PRO A 4 6.12 -9.83 -21.47
CA PRO A 4 7.49 -9.31 -21.49
C PRO A 4 7.61 -7.86 -20.99
N SER A 5 6.50 -7.13 -20.89
CA SER A 5 6.46 -5.75 -20.41
C SER A 5 5.14 -5.43 -19.72
N ASN A 6 5.23 -4.67 -18.62
CA ASN A 6 4.10 -4.10 -17.89
C ASN A 6 3.87 -2.61 -18.23
N GLU A 7 4.54 -2.05 -19.25
CA GLU A 7 4.54 -0.60 -19.55
C GLU A 7 3.14 0.00 -19.80
N SER A 8 2.17 -0.83 -20.18
CA SER A 8 0.79 -0.43 -20.48
C SER A 8 -0.23 -0.93 -19.45
N LYS A 9 0.23 -1.28 -18.25
CA LYS A 9 -0.64 -1.67 -17.14
C LYS A 9 -0.80 -0.49 -16.19
N ASN A 10 -1.99 -0.33 -15.63
CA ASN A 10 -2.25 0.65 -14.58
C ASN A 10 -1.78 0.16 -13.20
N GLY A 11 -1.55 1.09 -12.28
CA GLY A 11 -1.32 0.83 -10.85
C GLY A 11 0.08 0.35 -10.46
N GLY A 12 1.06 0.48 -11.36
CA GLY A 12 2.46 0.28 -11.00
C GLY A 12 2.88 -1.19 -10.85
N PRO A 13 4.16 -1.43 -10.52
CA PRO A 13 4.77 -2.75 -10.52
C PRO A 13 4.27 -3.68 -9.40
N MET A 14 3.71 -3.14 -8.32
CA MET A 14 3.20 -3.93 -7.19
C MET A 14 1.72 -4.34 -7.34
N LYS A 15 1.00 -3.82 -8.33
CA LYS A 15 -0.42 -4.16 -8.51
C LYS A 15 -0.61 -5.61 -8.97
N ALA A 16 -1.40 -6.36 -8.20
CA ALA A 16 -1.83 -7.70 -8.58
C ALA A 16 -2.99 -7.70 -9.60
N ASP A 17 -3.14 -8.79 -10.35
CA ASP A 17 -4.30 -9.03 -11.20
C ASP A 17 -4.51 -10.53 -11.46
N LEU A 18 -5.64 -10.87 -12.08
CA LEU A 18 -5.97 -12.24 -12.45
C LEU A 18 -5.08 -12.74 -13.58
N THR A 19 -4.57 -13.96 -13.43
CA THR A 19 -3.73 -14.65 -14.43
C THR A 19 -4.42 -15.85 -15.08
N SER A 20 -5.47 -16.38 -14.45
CA SER A 20 -6.27 -17.52 -14.91
C SER A 20 -7.65 -17.52 -14.25
N HIS A 21 -8.56 -18.32 -14.78
CA HIS A 21 -9.87 -18.60 -14.20
C HIS A 21 -10.18 -20.10 -14.23
N THR A 22 -11.33 -20.52 -13.70
CA THR A 22 -11.73 -21.93 -13.70
C THR A 22 -11.74 -22.51 -15.13
N GLY A 23 -11.45 -23.82 -15.22
CA GLY A 23 -11.23 -24.49 -16.49
C GLY A 23 -9.92 -24.08 -17.18
N PRO A 24 -9.77 -24.31 -18.49
CA PRO A 24 -8.56 -24.00 -19.25
C PRO A 24 -8.48 -22.51 -19.65
N THR A 25 -8.84 -21.59 -18.76
CA THR A 25 -8.90 -20.16 -19.05
C THR A 25 -7.65 -19.43 -18.55
N CYS A 26 -6.83 -18.95 -19.47
CA CYS A 26 -5.67 -18.10 -19.15
C CYS A 26 -5.99 -16.62 -19.43
N LEU A 27 -5.73 -15.74 -18.46
CA LEU A 27 -6.17 -14.34 -18.50
C LEU A 27 -5.01 -13.37 -18.69
N SER A 28 -5.30 -12.32 -19.47
CA SER A 28 -4.34 -11.32 -19.95
C SER A 28 -4.81 -9.93 -19.57
N MET A 29 -4.66 -9.54 -18.30
CA MET A 29 -5.18 -8.25 -17.84
C MET A 29 -4.25 -7.11 -18.28
N PHE A 30 -4.80 -6.12 -18.99
CA PHE A 30 -4.10 -4.87 -19.33
C PHE A 30 -4.47 -3.78 -18.33
N HIS A 31 -5.77 -3.56 -18.14
CA HIS A 31 -6.31 -2.61 -17.19
C HIS A 31 -7.39 -3.29 -16.36
N SER A 32 -7.39 -3.00 -15.06
CA SER A 32 -8.42 -3.48 -14.15
C SER A 32 -8.43 -2.63 -12.88
N ALA A 33 -9.60 -2.55 -12.25
CA ALA A 33 -9.78 -1.94 -10.94
C ALA A 33 -9.32 -2.85 -9.79
N HIS A 34 -8.97 -4.10 -10.08
CA HIS A 34 -8.51 -5.05 -9.07
C HIS A 34 -7.27 -4.53 -8.35
N TYR A 35 -7.31 -4.42 -7.03
CA TYR A 35 -6.21 -3.92 -6.17
C TYR A 35 -5.80 -2.46 -6.41
N ALA A 36 -6.56 -1.72 -7.22
CA ALA A 36 -6.20 -0.37 -7.65
C ALA A 36 -7.38 0.61 -7.68
N GLY A 37 -8.61 0.11 -7.57
CA GLY A 37 -9.82 0.91 -7.67
C GLY A 37 -10.10 1.45 -9.07
N ILE A 38 -11.30 2.02 -9.23
CA ILE A 38 -11.76 2.54 -10.52
C ILE A 38 -11.05 3.84 -10.93
N ASP A 39 -10.51 4.57 -9.96
CA ASP A 39 -9.86 5.86 -10.18
C ASP A 39 -8.50 5.70 -10.89
N LEU A 40 -7.83 4.54 -10.72
CA LEU A 40 -6.64 4.18 -11.49
C LEU A 40 -6.96 3.45 -12.80
N CYS A 41 -8.23 3.27 -13.18
CA CYS A 41 -8.61 2.70 -14.47
C CYS A 41 -8.77 3.78 -15.53
N PRO A 42 -8.44 3.48 -16.80
CA PRO A 42 -8.78 4.36 -17.91
C PRO A 42 -10.30 4.62 -17.97
N GLN A 43 -10.68 5.90 -18.02
CA GLN A 43 -12.05 6.34 -18.21
C GLN A 43 -12.26 6.72 -19.68
N PHE A 44 -13.26 6.14 -20.34
CA PHE A 44 -13.58 6.42 -21.73
C PHE A 44 -14.84 7.29 -21.80
N ARG A 45 -14.74 8.52 -22.34
CA ARG A 45 -15.90 9.39 -22.61
C ARG A 45 -16.00 9.66 -24.12
N HIS A 46 -17.19 9.49 -24.70
CA HIS A 46 -17.53 9.89 -26.08
C HIS A 46 -16.49 9.53 -27.17
N GLY A 47 -15.91 8.33 -27.14
CA GLY A 47 -14.95 7.88 -28.16
C GLY A 47 -13.58 8.57 -28.11
N LEU A 48 -13.35 9.48 -27.16
CA LEU A 48 -12.04 10.08 -26.88
C LEU A 48 -11.48 9.46 -25.61
N VAL A 49 -10.28 8.89 -25.72
CA VAL A 49 -9.55 8.42 -24.55
C VAL A 49 -8.91 9.62 -23.89
N GLN A 50 -9.35 9.98 -22.69
CA GLN A 50 -8.67 10.97 -21.87
C GLN A 50 -7.53 10.25 -21.15
N PHE A 51 -6.37 10.13 -21.81
CA PHE A 51 -5.15 9.59 -21.22
C PHE A 51 -4.34 10.70 -20.55
N THR A 52 -3.68 10.34 -19.45
CA THR A 52 -2.24 10.62 -19.30
C THR A 52 -1.54 9.26 -19.44
N TYR A 53 -1.01 9.00 -20.64
CA TYR A 53 -0.24 7.83 -21.11
C TYR A 53 -0.82 6.40 -20.93
N THR A 54 -1.31 5.80 -22.03
CA THR A 54 -0.74 4.57 -22.66
C THR A 54 -1.63 4.03 -23.80
N SER A 55 -1.46 4.56 -25.01
CA SER A 55 -2.07 4.00 -26.24
C SER A 55 -1.12 3.03 -26.96
N ILE A 56 -0.57 2.04 -26.25
CA ILE A 56 0.20 0.95 -26.88
C ILE A 56 -0.14 -0.34 -26.14
N LYS A 57 -0.72 -1.35 -26.81
CA LYS A 57 -0.84 -2.70 -26.24
C LYS A 57 0.48 -3.44 -26.45
N ASN A 58 1.08 -3.92 -25.35
CA ASN A 58 2.33 -4.70 -25.41
C ASN A 58 2.16 -6.05 -26.12
N PRO A 59 3.20 -6.56 -26.79
CA PRO A 59 3.19 -7.91 -27.34
C PRO A 59 3.02 -8.95 -26.22
N ARG A 60 2.20 -9.97 -26.46
CA ARG A 60 1.97 -11.09 -25.54
C ARG A 60 2.06 -12.42 -26.27
N GLY A 61 2.57 -13.44 -25.56
CA GLY A 61 2.67 -14.80 -26.06
C GLY A 61 1.79 -15.77 -25.28
N LEU A 62 0.99 -16.55 -26.00
CA LEU A 62 0.36 -17.76 -25.49
C LEU A 62 1.10 -18.96 -26.09
N GLN A 63 1.52 -19.90 -25.24
CA GLN A 63 2.25 -21.08 -25.67
C GLN A 63 1.72 -22.31 -24.95
N PHE A 64 1.73 -23.43 -25.68
CA PHE A 64 1.31 -24.75 -25.23
C PHE A 64 2.55 -25.63 -25.11
N VAL A 65 2.70 -26.33 -23.97
CA VAL A 65 3.82 -27.24 -23.70
C VAL A 65 3.24 -28.57 -23.25
N SER A 66 3.70 -29.67 -23.83
CA SER A 66 3.23 -31.03 -23.48
C SER A 66 3.94 -31.59 -22.24
N PHE A 67 5.21 -31.25 -21.98
CA PHE A 67 5.95 -31.55 -20.74
C PHE A 67 7.17 -30.61 -20.58
N GLY A 68 7.49 -30.14 -19.35
CA GLY A 68 8.67 -29.31 -19.01
C GLY A 68 8.39 -27.84 -18.67
N MET A 69 9.36 -27.15 -18.05
CA MET A 69 9.37 -25.68 -17.85
C MET A 69 10.04 -24.97 -19.03
N MET A 70 9.54 -23.80 -19.42
CA MET A 70 10.06 -23.03 -20.56
C MET A 70 11.41 -22.36 -20.29
N GLN A 71 12.17 -22.13 -21.37
CA GLN A 71 13.36 -21.27 -21.40
C GLN A 71 13.07 -19.88 -22.02
N LYS A 72 13.99 -18.93 -21.81
CA LYS A 72 13.91 -17.51 -22.23
C LYS A 72 13.55 -17.36 -23.73
N LEU A 73 12.46 -16.65 -24.04
CA LEU A 73 12.06 -16.30 -25.41
C LEU A 73 12.62 -14.95 -25.86
N LYS A 74 13.20 -14.89 -27.07
CA LYS A 74 13.57 -13.64 -27.75
C LYS A 74 12.37 -13.16 -28.58
N TRP A 75 11.88 -11.94 -28.30
CA TRP A 75 10.74 -11.31 -28.99
C TRP A 75 11.19 -10.26 -30.03
N LEU A 76 10.23 -9.76 -30.82
CA LEU A 76 10.30 -8.77 -31.93
C LEU A 76 11.36 -7.65 -31.79
N LYS A 77 11.72 -7.04 -32.94
CA LYS A 77 12.67 -5.91 -33.08
C LYS A 77 12.62 -4.96 -31.88
N LYS A 78 13.80 -4.64 -31.31
CA LYS A 78 13.96 -3.64 -30.24
C LYS A 78 13.24 -2.35 -30.64
N LYS A 79 12.24 -1.93 -29.87
CA LYS A 79 11.71 -0.57 -29.95
C LYS A 79 12.86 0.39 -29.60
N GLN A 80 12.99 1.51 -30.31
CA GLN A 80 13.91 2.58 -29.91
C GLN A 80 13.28 3.31 -28.73
N HIS A 81 13.73 2.98 -27.52
CA HIS A 81 13.34 3.68 -26.29
C HIS A 81 14.56 4.39 -25.72
N GLY A 82 14.34 5.51 -25.01
CA GLY A 82 15.35 6.02 -24.10
C GLY A 82 15.49 5.07 -22.90
N HIS A 83 16.68 5.00 -22.32
CA HIS A 83 16.97 4.16 -21.16
C HIS A 83 17.44 4.99 -19.98
N ILE A 84 16.96 4.63 -18.79
CA ILE A 84 17.42 5.18 -17.53
C ILE A 84 18.19 4.07 -16.80
N HIS A 85 19.44 4.34 -16.46
CA HIS A 85 20.35 3.37 -15.85
C HIS A 85 20.68 3.77 -14.41
N GLY A 86 20.54 2.80 -13.50
CA GLY A 86 21.13 2.83 -12.15
C GLY A 86 22.40 1.97 -12.08
N PRO A 87 23.06 1.91 -10.92
CA PRO A 87 24.25 1.10 -10.69
C PRO A 87 23.90 -0.40 -10.80
N PRO A 88 24.78 -1.24 -11.36
CA PRO A 88 24.49 -2.65 -11.65
C PRO A 88 24.18 -3.51 -10.41
N ASP A 89 24.60 -3.07 -9.22
CA ASP A 89 24.49 -3.83 -7.96
C ASP A 89 23.42 -3.30 -7.00
N GLN A 90 22.66 -2.28 -7.40
CA GLN A 90 21.51 -1.78 -6.66
C GLN A 90 20.24 -1.96 -7.50
N ILE A 91 19.70 -3.18 -7.51
CA ILE A 91 18.26 -3.31 -7.76
C ILE A 91 17.59 -2.69 -6.54
N MET A 92 17.20 -1.41 -6.65
CA MET A 92 16.32 -0.82 -5.63
C MET A 92 15.12 -1.75 -5.49
N PRO A 93 14.79 -2.22 -4.27
CA PRO A 93 13.53 -2.91 -4.06
C PRO A 93 12.43 -2.01 -4.62
N THR A 94 11.54 -2.57 -5.45
CA THR A 94 10.40 -1.87 -6.07
C THR A 94 9.63 -1.00 -5.08
N GLN A 95 9.73 -1.37 -3.80
CA GLN A 95 9.31 -0.72 -2.58
C GLN A 95 9.70 0.76 -2.40
N GLN A 96 10.89 1.19 -2.85
CA GLN A 96 11.38 2.56 -2.65
C GLN A 96 10.93 3.54 -3.75
N ILE A 97 10.48 3.04 -4.91
CA ILE A 97 10.28 3.86 -6.12
C ILE A 97 9.04 4.77 -6.02
N GLU A 98 8.04 4.40 -5.24
CA GLU A 98 6.74 5.08 -5.27
C GLU A 98 6.54 6.11 -4.13
N ASP A 99 7.40 6.13 -3.11
CA ASP A 99 7.48 7.28 -2.18
C ASP A 99 8.30 8.43 -2.79
N MET A 100 8.91 8.21 -3.97
CA MET A 100 9.66 9.18 -4.74
C MET A 100 8.76 9.96 -5.71
N CYS A 101 7.93 10.86 -5.18
CA CYS A 101 7.67 12.10 -5.91
C CYS A 101 8.87 13.03 -5.68
N GLN A 102 10.02 12.73 -6.28
CA GLN A 102 11.22 13.58 -6.09
C GLN A 102 11.87 14.08 -7.36
N ALA A 103 11.55 13.57 -8.54
CA ALA A 103 12.06 14.14 -9.78
C ALA A 103 11.22 13.76 -11.01
N ASP A 104 10.86 14.76 -11.80
CA ASP A 104 10.36 14.56 -13.16
C ASP A 104 11.56 14.39 -14.09
N PHE A 105 11.60 13.27 -14.83
CA PHE A 105 12.62 13.01 -15.83
C PHE A 105 12.00 13.05 -17.22
N LEU A 106 12.57 13.87 -18.12
CA LEU A 106 12.20 13.89 -19.53
C LEU A 106 13.26 13.11 -20.33
N SER A 107 12.87 11.99 -20.93
CA SER A 107 13.72 11.21 -21.84
C SER A 107 13.15 11.25 -23.25
N LYS A 108 14.02 11.43 -24.26
CA LYS A 108 13.68 11.32 -25.68
C LYS A 108 14.15 9.97 -26.24
N THR A 109 13.62 9.62 -27.41
CA THR A 109 14.02 8.41 -28.13
C THR A 109 15.54 8.40 -28.37
N GLY A 110 16.20 7.35 -27.89
CA GLY A 110 17.65 7.17 -28.04
C GLY A 110 18.49 7.80 -26.92
N ASP A 111 17.87 8.50 -25.96
CA ASP A 111 18.59 9.04 -24.81
C ASP A 111 19.01 7.93 -23.85
N SER A 112 20.14 8.14 -23.17
CA SER A 112 20.60 7.32 -22.05
C SER A 112 20.89 8.23 -20.87
N ILE A 113 20.08 8.14 -19.82
CA ILE A 113 20.24 8.92 -18.59
C ILE A 113 20.83 8.00 -17.52
N SER A 114 22.00 8.35 -16.98
CA SER A 114 22.57 7.66 -15.81
C SER A 114 22.19 8.43 -14.54
N LEU A 115 21.51 7.76 -13.62
CA LEU A 115 21.06 8.38 -12.36
C LEU A 115 22.08 8.22 -11.22
N GLY A 116 23.16 7.46 -11.43
CA GLY A 116 24.10 7.13 -10.35
C GLY A 116 23.41 6.39 -9.20
N ASP A 117 24.02 6.42 -8.02
CA ASP A 117 23.43 5.86 -6.80
C ASP A 117 22.25 6.74 -6.33
N LEU A 118 21.06 6.15 -6.23
CA LEU A 118 19.88 6.82 -5.68
C LEU A 118 19.67 6.34 -4.24
N THR A 119 20.01 7.20 -3.28
CA THR A 119 19.74 6.90 -1.86
C THR A 119 18.44 7.59 -1.42
N TYR A 120 17.39 6.81 -1.19
CA TYR A 120 16.17 7.32 -0.58
C TYR A 120 16.31 7.43 0.93
N THR A 121 16.18 8.64 1.47
CA THR A 121 16.06 8.88 2.92
C THR A 121 14.61 9.19 3.25
N PRO A 122 13.89 8.32 3.98
CA PRO A 122 12.47 8.54 4.22
C PRO A 122 12.27 9.79 5.09
N PRO A 123 11.35 10.70 4.73
CA PRO A 123 11.13 11.96 5.45
C PRO A 123 10.98 11.75 6.96
N ARG A 124 11.68 12.57 7.74
CA ARG A 124 11.58 12.64 9.20
C ARG A 124 11.11 14.04 9.61
N TYR A 125 10.23 14.09 10.60
CA TYR A 125 9.73 15.34 11.17
C TYR A 125 10.55 15.76 12.39
N GLY A 126 10.89 14.79 13.24
CA GLY A 126 11.67 14.98 14.45
C GLY A 126 12.08 13.64 15.03
N PRO A 127 12.56 13.60 16.29
CA PRO A 127 12.95 12.36 16.93
C PRO A 127 11.78 11.36 17.01
N THR A 128 12.00 10.11 16.59
CA THR A 128 11.03 9.03 16.70
C THR A 128 10.74 8.73 18.17
N VAL A 129 9.47 8.78 18.56
CA VAL A 129 9.00 8.31 19.87
C VAL A 129 8.85 6.79 19.84
N TRP A 130 8.15 6.27 18.82
CA TRP A 130 7.99 4.85 18.56
C TRP A 130 7.62 4.61 17.10
N GLU A 131 7.81 3.37 16.65
CA GLU A 131 7.37 2.88 15.34
C GLU A 131 6.88 1.43 15.44
N ILE A 132 5.96 1.06 14.56
CA ILE A 132 5.38 -0.29 14.47
C ILE A 132 5.37 -0.72 13.00
N GLY A 133 5.98 -1.86 12.72
CA GLY A 133 6.14 -2.44 11.39
C GLY A 133 7.30 -1.85 10.60
N TYR A 134 7.42 -2.27 9.35
CA TYR A 134 8.34 -1.75 8.35
C TYR A 134 7.53 -1.16 7.19
N PRO A 135 7.97 -0.04 6.57
CA PRO A 135 7.28 0.59 5.43
C PRO A 135 7.43 -0.26 4.16
N SER A 136 6.75 -1.42 4.15
CA SER A 136 6.84 -2.49 3.17
C SER A 136 5.66 -2.47 2.19
N ARG A 137 4.76 -1.49 2.31
CA ARG A 137 3.47 -1.38 1.61
C ARG A 137 2.63 -2.65 1.67
N THR A 138 2.84 -3.47 2.70
CA THR A 138 2.11 -4.72 2.89
C THR A 138 1.68 -4.87 4.34
N ALA A 139 0.54 -5.51 4.55
CA ALA A 139 0.06 -5.85 5.87
C ALA A 139 0.70 -7.13 6.45
N ALA A 140 1.80 -7.62 5.86
CA ALA A 140 2.36 -8.94 6.16
C ALA A 140 2.77 -9.11 7.63
N GLU A 141 3.16 -8.03 8.28
CA GLU A 141 3.70 -7.99 9.63
C GLU A 141 2.62 -7.76 10.69
N PHE A 142 1.43 -7.35 10.25
CA PHE A 142 0.29 -7.13 11.12
C PHE A 142 -0.46 -8.43 11.34
N TYR A 143 -1.33 -8.42 12.34
CA TYR A 143 -2.11 -9.60 12.67
C TYR A 143 -3.01 -10.00 11.50
N ILE A 144 -2.85 -11.25 11.05
CA ILE A 144 -3.70 -11.89 10.05
C ILE A 144 -4.40 -13.03 10.80
N PRO A 145 -5.75 -13.04 10.84
CA PRO A 145 -6.52 -14.04 11.59
C PRO A 145 -6.30 -15.44 11.02
N ASP A 146 -6.68 -16.45 11.78
CA ASP A 146 -6.72 -17.82 11.27
C ASP A 146 -7.87 -18.01 10.26
N PRO A 147 -7.65 -18.84 9.22
CA PRO A 147 -8.69 -19.15 8.25
C PRO A 147 -9.89 -19.86 8.89
N ASP A 148 -11.03 -19.78 8.21
CA ASP A 148 -12.17 -20.59 8.56
C ASP A 148 -11.86 -22.07 8.35
N SER A 149 -11.90 -22.85 9.44
CA SER A 149 -11.64 -24.29 9.42
C SER A 149 -12.63 -25.06 8.55
N ARG A 150 -13.79 -24.47 8.20
CA ARG A 150 -14.77 -25.05 7.26
C ARG A 150 -14.31 -24.99 5.81
N TYR A 151 -13.40 -24.07 5.46
CA TYR A 151 -12.96 -23.83 4.09
C TYR A 151 -11.42 -23.82 3.99
N PRO A 152 -10.73 -24.91 4.39
CA PRO A 152 -9.27 -24.93 4.44
C PRO A 152 -8.67 -24.83 3.02
N ASN A 153 -7.76 -23.88 2.81
CA ASN A 153 -6.94 -23.86 1.59
C ASN A 153 -5.73 -24.79 1.75
N LEU A 154 -5.86 -26.01 1.23
CA LEU A 154 -4.81 -27.04 1.30
C LEU A 154 -3.55 -26.71 0.47
N LEU A 155 -3.61 -25.73 -0.44
CA LEU A 155 -2.47 -25.37 -1.30
C LEU A 155 -1.55 -24.32 -0.67
N TYR A 156 -2.11 -23.43 0.16
CA TYR A 156 -1.39 -22.25 0.70
C TYR A 156 -1.39 -22.16 2.23
N GLY A 157 -2.06 -23.09 2.93
CA GLY A 157 -2.30 -23.02 4.38
C GLY A 157 -1.06 -22.86 5.26
N SER A 158 0.14 -23.26 4.79
CA SER A 158 1.40 -23.15 5.53
C SER A 158 2.35 -22.04 5.07
N VAL A 159 2.11 -21.41 3.91
CA VAL A 159 3.07 -20.46 3.30
C VAL A 159 2.52 -19.03 3.28
N GLU A 160 1.27 -18.86 2.86
CA GLU A 160 0.62 -17.56 2.76
C GLU A 160 -0.78 -17.65 3.37
N LYS A 161 -0.84 -17.63 4.71
CA LYS A 161 -2.10 -17.76 5.47
C LYS A 161 -3.19 -16.81 4.98
N TRP A 162 -2.80 -15.65 4.45
CA TRP A 162 -3.70 -14.63 3.94
C TRP A 162 -4.42 -14.99 2.63
N ARG A 163 -3.94 -15.99 1.86
CA ARG A 163 -4.57 -16.49 0.63
C ARG A 163 -5.64 -17.55 0.90
N ASN A 164 -6.52 -17.30 1.86
CA ASN A 164 -7.65 -18.18 2.17
C ASN A 164 -8.97 -17.50 1.80
N TYR A 165 -9.90 -18.27 1.24
CA TYR A 165 -11.20 -17.76 0.86
C TYR A 165 -11.96 -17.24 2.08
N GLY A 166 -12.49 -16.03 1.99
CA GLY A 166 -13.24 -15.41 3.08
C GLY A 166 -12.40 -15.07 4.31
N LEU A 167 -11.07 -15.14 4.24
CA LEU A 167 -10.23 -14.90 5.41
C LEU A 167 -10.46 -13.53 6.03
N TRP A 168 -10.46 -12.48 5.21
CA TRP A 168 -10.57 -11.13 5.76
C TRP A 168 -11.98 -10.81 6.26
N GLN A 169 -13.01 -11.53 5.79
CA GLN A 169 -14.35 -11.48 6.36
C GLN A 169 -14.38 -11.97 7.82
N ARG A 170 -13.38 -12.76 8.26
CA ARG A 170 -13.23 -13.16 9.66
C ARG A 170 -13.18 -11.99 10.62
N TYR A 171 -12.72 -10.82 10.21
CA TYR A 171 -12.76 -9.63 11.07
C TYR A 171 -14.21 -9.22 11.39
N THR A 172 -15.13 -9.33 10.43
CA THR A 172 -16.56 -9.09 10.69
C THR A 172 -17.16 -10.18 11.58
N ASP A 173 -16.72 -11.43 11.43
CA ASP A 173 -17.20 -12.54 12.27
C ASP A 173 -16.69 -12.45 13.72
N LEU A 174 -15.43 -12.05 13.90
CA LEU A 174 -14.77 -11.91 15.20
C LEU A 174 -15.20 -10.63 15.94
N TYR A 175 -15.56 -9.58 15.19
CA TYR A 175 -15.92 -8.28 15.73
C TYR A 175 -17.26 -7.78 15.15
N PRO A 176 -18.39 -8.48 15.43
CA PRO A 176 -19.65 -8.26 14.74
C PRO A 176 -20.45 -7.03 15.21
N SER A 177 -20.20 -6.55 16.43
CA SER A 177 -21.08 -5.62 17.14
C SER A 177 -20.50 -4.23 17.35
N GLN A 178 -19.18 -4.06 17.25
CA GLN A 178 -18.50 -2.81 17.59
C GLN A 178 -17.37 -2.50 16.63
N ASP A 179 -17.07 -1.22 16.50
CA ASP A 179 -15.95 -0.72 15.72
C ASP A 179 -14.65 -1.27 16.29
N LEU A 180 -13.76 -1.72 15.39
CA LEU A 180 -12.44 -2.18 15.77
C LEU A 180 -11.63 -0.99 16.26
N ILE A 181 -11.16 -1.07 17.51
CA ILE A 181 -10.33 -0.06 18.16
C ILE A 181 -8.99 -0.69 18.47
N TYR A 182 -7.94 -0.20 17.81
CA TYR A 182 -6.56 -0.52 18.16
C TYR A 182 -6.05 0.50 19.18
N THR A 183 -5.36 0.02 20.21
CA THR A 183 -4.87 0.85 21.32
C THR A 183 -3.35 0.78 21.37
N ILE A 184 -2.69 1.93 21.29
CA ILE A 184 -1.23 2.06 21.35
C ILE A 184 -0.89 2.81 22.63
N LYS A 185 -0.28 2.13 23.60
CA LYS A 185 0.19 2.74 24.85
C LYS A 185 1.67 3.06 24.72
N PHE A 186 2.09 4.25 25.16
CA PHE A 186 3.48 4.68 25.10
C PHE A 186 3.79 5.65 26.25
N HIS A 187 5.07 5.78 26.58
CA HIS A 187 5.52 6.62 27.69
C HIS A 187 6.40 7.78 27.20
N LEU A 188 6.10 9.00 27.64
CA LEU A 188 6.91 10.20 27.40
C LEU A 188 7.69 10.57 28.68
N SER A 189 8.97 10.20 28.73
CA SER A 189 9.85 10.49 29.87
C SER A 189 10.15 11.98 30.03
N THR A 190 10.21 12.70 28.90
CA THR A 190 10.30 14.15 28.80
C THR A 190 9.14 14.66 27.95
N PHE A 191 8.50 15.73 28.37
CA PHE A 191 7.38 16.33 27.66
C PHE A 191 7.35 17.83 27.92
N ASP A 192 7.16 18.60 26.85
CA ASP A 192 7.01 20.04 26.89
C ASP A 192 5.72 20.40 26.13
N ALA A 193 4.72 20.89 26.85
CA ALA A 193 3.43 21.27 26.27
C ALA A 193 3.55 22.44 25.27
N SER A 194 4.66 23.19 25.30
CA SER A 194 4.94 24.27 24.34
C SER A 194 5.57 23.78 23.03
N GLN A 195 6.08 22.54 23.00
CA GLN A 195 6.60 21.91 21.79
C GLN A 195 5.45 21.46 20.88
N GLY A 196 4.94 22.38 20.06
CA GLY A 196 4.12 22.13 18.86
C GLY A 196 3.21 20.88 18.86
N ALA A 197 3.12 20.22 17.71
CA ALA A 197 2.37 18.99 17.53
C ALA A 197 3.32 17.82 17.26
N TYR A 198 3.04 16.67 17.88
CA TYR A 198 3.66 15.40 17.52
C TYR A 198 3.10 14.97 16.17
N LYS A 199 3.91 14.28 15.36
CA LYS A 199 3.47 13.80 14.04
C LYS A 199 3.27 12.30 14.05
N LEU A 200 2.02 11.87 13.95
CA LEU A 200 1.66 10.48 13.70
C LEU A 200 1.63 10.23 12.19
N ARG A 201 2.53 9.38 11.72
CA ARG A 201 2.50 8.84 10.36
C ARG A 201 1.75 7.53 10.35
N MET A 202 0.74 7.47 9.51
CA MET A 202 -0.12 6.31 9.34
C MET A 202 -0.12 5.88 7.88
N ALA A 203 0.65 4.84 7.59
CA ALA A 203 0.72 4.20 6.29
C ALA A 203 -0.25 3.03 6.22
N ILE A 204 -1.03 2.99 5.15
CA ILE A 204 -2.10 2.03 4.89
C ILE A 204 -1.73 1.24 3.63
N ALA A 205 -1.62 -0.07 3.76
CA ALA A 205 -1.29 -0.98 2.66
C ALA A 205 -2.41 -1.12 1.64
N GLN A 206 -3.67 -1.02 2.10
CA GLN A 206 -4.89 -1.13 1.29
C GLN A 206 -6.12 -0.68 2.09
N ALA A 207 -7.17 -0.27 1.38
CA ALA A 207 -8.46 0.06 1.99
C ALA A 207 -9.65 -0.18 1.05
N GLU A 208 -10.79 -0.54 1.66
CA GLU A 208 -12.09 -0.67 1.01
C GLU A 208 -13.14 0.08 1.85
N ILE A 209 -13.62 1.21 1.33
CA ILE A 209 -14.65 2.08 1.96
C ILE A 209 -14.45 2.18 3.48
N ALA A 210 -13.30 2.74 3.87
CA ALA A 210 -12.88 2.82 5.26
C ALA A 210 -12.64 4.26 5.68
N ALA A 211 -12.69 4.50 6.98
CA ALA A 211 -12.24 5.74 7.60
C ALA A 211 -11.65 5.44 8.99
N VAL A 212 -10.63 6.20 9.38
CA VAL A 212 -9.95 6.05 10.67
C VAL A 212 -10.18 7.31 11.51
N GLN A 213 -10.58 7.10 12.76
CA GLN A 213 -10.58 8.15 13.78
C GLN A 213 -9.38 7.94 14.70
N VAL A 214 -8.64 9.02 14.95
CA VAL A 214 -7.54 9.05 15.91
C VAL A 214 -8.00 9.81 17.14
N ARG A 215 -7.93 9.16 18.30
CA ARG A 215 -8.18 9.78 19.62
C ARG A 215 -6.97 9.59 20.51
N VAL A 216 -6.80 10.49 21.47
CA VAL A 216 -5.64 10.52 22.35
C VAL A 216 -6.13 10.64 23.79
N ASN A 217 -5.64 9.76 24.65
CA ASN A 217 -5.85 9.67 26.10
C ASN A 217 -7.30 9.46 26.59
N ASP A 218 -8.31 10.00 25.91
CA ASP A 218 -9.73 9.78 26.20
C ASP A 218 -10.50 9.39 24.93
N ILE A 219 -11.04 8.17 24.93
CA ILE A 219 -11.82 7.65 23.80
C ILE A 219 -13.23 8.28 23.68
N ALA A 220 -13.75 8.87 24.76
CA ALA A 220 -15.06 9.54 24.75
C ALA A 220 -14.98 10.93 24.10
N MET A 221 -13.79 11.51 24.01
CA MET A 221 -13.57 12.81 23.38
C MET A 221 -13.65 12.74 21.85
N LYS A 222 -13.82 13.92 21.24
CA LYS A 222 -13.78 14.06 19.79
C LYS A 222 -12.42 13.58 19.25
N PRO A 223 -12.37 12.94 18.07
CA PRO A 223 -11.11 12.62 17.42
C PRO A 223 -10.25 13.88 17.24
N VAL A 224 -8.95 13.75 17.51
CA VAL A 224 -7.96 14.77 17.11
C VAL A 224 -7.84 14.83 15.59
N TYR A 225 -8.12 13.70 14.93
CA TYR A 225 -8.15 13.59 13.49
C TYR A 225 -9.14 12.52 13.02
N GLU A 226 -9.74 12.75 11.87
CA GLU A 226 -10.57 11.80 11.17
C GLU A 226 -10.22 11.84 9.68
N THR A 227 -9.87 10.68 9.11
CA THR A 227 -9.65 10.60 7.66
C THR A 227 -11.00 10.79 6.94
N PRO A 228 -11.01 11.39 5.73
CA PRO A 228 -12.16 11.20 4.84
C PRO A 228 -12.35 9.69 4.57
N ALA A 229 -13.52 9.29 4.07
CA ALA A 229 -13.70 7.93 3.58
C ALA A 229 -12.79 7.68 2.38
N PHE A 230 -12.02 6.59 2.39
CA PHE A 230 -11.00 6.28 1.40
C PHE A 230 -10.97 4.79 1.05
N GLY A 231 -10.16 4.42 0.05
CA GLY A 231 -10.01 3.05 -0.44
C GLY A 231 -10.74 2.80 -1.77
N LYS A 232 -11.38 1.63 -1.90
CA LYS A 232 -12.03 1.05 -3.09
C LYS A 232 -11.10 0.19 -3.97
N ASP A 233 -10.01 -0.31 -3.41
CA ASP A 233 -9.07 -1.15 -4.16
C ASP A 233 -9.52 -2.61 -4.29
N ASN A 234 -10.49 -3.06 -3.48
CA ASN A 234 -11.03 -4.41 -3.42
C ASN A 234 -10.01 -5.49 -3.00
N ALA A 235 -8.87 -5.14 -2.40
CA ALA A 235 -7.85 -6.10 -1.99
C ALA A 235 -8.35 -7.06 -0.90
N ILE A 236 -9.19 -6.58 0.03
CA ILE A 236 -9.83 -7.40 1.10
C ILE A 236 -10.63 -8.54 0.47
N ALA A 237 -11.55 -8.22 -0.44
CA ALA A 237 -12.41 -9.19 -1.11
C ALA A 237 -11.65 -10.18 -2.01
N ARG A 238 -10.36 -9.92 -2.26
CA ARG A 238 -9.51 -10.70 -3.17
C ARG A 238 -8.38 -11.42 -2.45
N HIS A 239 -8.40 -11.43 -1.12
CA HIS A 239 -7.40 -12.10 -0.30
C HIS A 239 -5.98 -11.54 -0.53
N GLY A 240 -5.87 -10.21 -0.67
CA GLY A 240 -4.59 -9.51 -0.73
C GLY A 240 -4.22 -8.86 0.60
N ILE A 241 -2.93 -8.59 0.77
CA ILE A 241 -2.36 -7.84 1.90
C ILE A 241 -1.86 -6.44 1.50
N HIS A 242 -2.08 -6.05 0.24
CA HIS A 242 -1.70 -4.76 -0.30
C HIS A 242 -2.60 -4.39 -1.49
N GLY A 243 -2.72 -3.10 -1.77
CA GLY A 243 -3.64 -2.52 -2.74
C GLY A 243 -3.26 -1.07 -3.01
N LEU A 244 -4.23 -0.16 -2.90
CA LEU A 244 -3.93 1.27 -2.98
C LEU A 244 -3.28 1.74 -1.68
N TYR A 245 -2.04 2.19 -1.80
CA TYR A 245 -1.31 2.77 -0.69
C TYR A 245 -1.85 4.16 -0.33
N ALA A 246 -1.98 4.44 0.98
CA ALA A 246 -2.29 5.78 1.49
C ALA A 246 -1.37 6.12 2.67
N LEU A 247 -0.90 7.37 2.72
CA LEU A 247 -0.10 7.90 3.82
C LEU A 247 -0.76 9.14 4.40
N TYR A 248 -1.09 9.06 5.70
CA TYR A 248 -1.59 10.20 6.46
C TYR A 248 -0.49 10.70 7.41
N ASN A 249 -0.23 12.00 7.37
CA ASN A 249 0.64 12.69 8.32
C ASN A 249 -0.26 13.53 9.23
N ILE A 250 -0.49 13.06 10.45
CA ILE A 250 -1.48 13.58 11.38
C ILE A 250 -0.75 14.35 12.48
N ASP A 251 -1.17 15.59 12.71
CA ASP A 251 -0.67 16.39 13.82
C ASP A 251 -1.49 16.08 15.08
N ILE A 252 -0.80 15.63 16.12
CA ILE A 252 -1.35 15.43 17.47
C ILE A 252 -0.85 16.60 18.34
N PRO A 253 -1.72 17.55 18.71
CA PRO A 253 -1.35 18.66 19.57
C PRO A 253 -0.66 18.17 20.85
N ALA A 254 0.44 18.81 21.27
CA ALA A 254 1.05 18.48 22.56
C ALA A 254 0.06 18.66 23.71
N ALA A 255 -0.89 19.60 23.61
CA ALA A 255 -1.95 19.80 24.61
C ALA A 255 -2.84 18.57 24.87
N ASP A 256 -2.92 17.63 23.92
CA ASP A 256 -3.67 16.37 24.08
C ASP A 256 -2.83 15.25 24.72
N LEU A 257 -1.54 15.50 24.94
CA LEU A 257 -0.56 14.58 25.53
C LEU A 257 -0.07 15.10 26.89
N HIS A 258 0.61 14.24 27.63
CA HIS A 258 1.18 14.59 28.94
C HIS A 258 2.47 13.82 29.20
N LYS A 259 3.24 14.30 30.18
CA LYS A 259 4.39 13.54 30.70
C LYS A 259 3.89 12.23 31.32
N GLY A 260 4.57 11.13 31.02
CA GLY A 260 4.21 9.80 31.51
C GLY A 260 3.48 8.97 30.46
N ASP A 261 2.56 8.11 30.91
CA ASP A 261 1.85 7.16 30.06
C ASP A 261 0.75 7.85 29.27
N ASN A 262 0.75 7.62 27.96
CA ASN A 262 -0.24 8.12 27.02
C ASN A 262 -0.82 6.95 26.21
N ILE A 263 -1.99 7.18 25.61
CA ILE A 263 -2.69 6.21 24.77
C ILE A 263 -3.17 6.88 23.49
N ILE A 264 -2.89 6.26 22.34
CA ILE A 264 -3.54 6.56 21.06
C ILE A 264 -4.53 5.45 20.73
N TYR A 265 -5.76 5.84 20.40
CA TYR A 265 -6.80 4.96 19.90
C TYR A 265 -6.98 5.18 18.41
N LEU A 266 -6.88 4.10 17.63
CA LEU A 266 -7.18 4.08 16.20
C LEU A 266 -8.46 3.30 15.98
N THR A 267 -9.55 4.01 15.72
CA THR A 267 -10.87 3.40 15.52
C THR A 267 -11.15 3.30 14.02
N GLN A 268 -11.35 2.08 13.52
CA GLN A 268 -11.97 1.87 12.23
C GLN A 268 -13.46 2.19 12.36
N ARG A 269 -13.95 3.18 11.60
CA ARG A 269 -15.39 3.46 11.57
C ARG A 269 -16.16 2.25 11.04
N LYS A 270 -17.35 2.01 11.60
CA LYS A 270 -18.23 0.90 11.22
C LYS A 270 -18.23 0.62 9.73
N ALA A 271 -17.76 -0.58 9.39
CA ALA A 271 -17.87 -1.18 8.08
C ALA A 271 -19.36 -1.28 7.68
N SER A 272 -19.72 -0.81 6.48
CA SER A 272 -21.07 -0.98 5.94
C SER A 272 -21.25 -2.31 5.18
N GLY A 273 -20.19 -3.13 5.10
CA GLY A 273 -20.21 -4.42 4.43
C GLY A 273 -19.06 -5.34 4.89
N PRO A 274 -19.09 -6.64 4.53
CA PRO A 274 -18.16 -7.66 5.00
C PRO A 274 -16.72 -7.48 4.51
N PHE A 275 -16.52 -6.61 3.50
CA PHE A 275 -15.21 -6.33 2.93
C PHE A 275 -14.75 -4.89 3.20
N ASN A 276 -15.50 -4.13 4.00
CA ASN A 276 -15.10 -2.76 4.29
C ASN A 276 -14.11 -2.75 5.46
N GLY A 277 -13.01 -2.06 5.27
CA GLY A 277 -11.93 -1.98 6.24
C GLY A 277 -10.64 -1.58 5.56
N PHE A 278 -9.55 -1.66 6.31
CA PHE A 278 -8.23 -1.32 5.80
C PHE A 278 -7.17 -2.15 6.49
N MET A 279 -5.96 -2.14 5.95
CA MET A 279 -4.80 -2.80 6.56
C MET A 279 -3.66 -1.82 6.72
N TYR A 280 -3.06 -1.78 7.89
CA TYR A 280 -1.86 -0.98 8.13
C TYR A 280 -0.66 -1.55 7.39
N ASP A 281 0.27 -0.66 7.05
CA ASP A 281 1.64 -0.99 6.61
C ASP A 281 2.67 -0.54 7.65
N TYR A 282 2.55 0.69 8.13
CA TYR A 282 3.55 1.26 9.03
C TYR A 282 2.95 2.39 9.86
N LEU A 283 3.28 2.42 11.14
CA LEU A 283 2.89 3.47 12.07
C LEU A 283 4.14 4.07 12.72
N ARG A 284 4.20 5.39 12.82
CA ARG A 284 5.28 6.07 13.55
C ARG A 284 4.79 7.33 14.22
N LEU A 285 5.17 7.53 15.48
CA LEU A 285 5.02 8.81 16.16
C LEU A 285 6.37 9.51 16.26
N GLU A 286 6.43 10.76 15.83
CA GLU A 286 7.60 11.62 15.94
C GLU A 286 7.29 12.81 16.85
N SER A 287 8.23 13.12 17.73
CA SER A 287 8.19 14.34 18.53
C SER A 287 8.49 15.57 17.67
N PRO A 288 8.02 16.76 18.07
CA PRO A 288 8.40 18.02 17.45
C PRO A 288 9.93 18.16 17.36
N PRO A 289 10.46 18.76 16.29
CA PRO A 289 11.88 19.06 16.22
C PRO A 289 12.29 19.95 17.39
N VAL A 290 13.41 19.61 18.04
CA VAL A 290 13.97 20.43 19.11
C VAL A 290 14.34 21.79 18.49
N SER A 291 13.78 22.88 19.01
CA SER A 291 14.24 24.21 18.61
C SER A 291 15.71 24.33 18.97
N SER A 292 16.58 24.45 17.96
CA SER A 292 17.95 24.87 18.22
C SER A 292 17.85 26.29 18.79
N SER A 293 18.08 26.45 20.10
CA SER A 293 18.44 27.74 20.64
C SER A 293 19.69 28.18 19.87
N SER A 294 19.52 29.15 18.96
CA SER A 294 20.63 29.87 18.34
C SER A 294 21.56 30.31 19.47
N SER A 295 22.76 29.73 19.48
CA SER A 295 23.87 30.15 20.32
C SER A 295 24.38 31.50 19.86
#